data_AF-A0A1H4UXM2-F1
#
_entry.id   AF-A0A1H4UXM2-F1
#
_cell.length_a   1.000
_cell.length_b   1.000
_cell.length_c   1.000
_cell.angle_alpha   90.00
_cell.angle_beta   90.00
_cell.angle_gamma   90.00
#
_symmetry.space_group_name_H-M   'P 1'
#
loop_
_entity.id
_entity.type
_entity.pdbx_description
1 polymer ?
#
loop_
_entity_poly.entity_id
_entity_poly.type
_entity_poly.pdbx_seq_one_letter_code
_entity_poly.pdbx_strand_id
1 'polypeptide(L)'
;MSTVQQARAFLAANGNELTSVGEYYAGWTVVASTYSWFKHSTVYFDIVAADPDGELWQYTVGSNYEYGTDTTGDPIPVLAEVETKRVVTYRPRLIPREA
;
A
#
# COMPACT_ATOMS: atom_id res chain seq x y z
N MET A 1 -15.95 12.75 -4.55
CA MET A 1 -15.96 11.40 -3.93
C MET A 1 -16.00 10.39 -5.06
N SER A 2 -14.93 9.62 -5.26
CA SER A 2 -14.91 8.57 -6.29
C SER A 2 -15.76 7.39 -5.86
N THR A 3 -16.61 6.91 -6.74
CA THR A 3 -17.30 5.63 -6.51
C THR A 3 -16.33 4.47 -6.71
N VAL A 4 -16.61 3.33 -6.08
CA VAL A 4 -15.87 2.06 -6.29
C VAL A 4 -15.76 1.72 -7.78
N GLN A 5 -16.79 1.98 -8.56
CA GLN A 5 -16.79 1.69 -10.00
C GLN A 5 -15.85 2.63 -10.79
N GLN A 6 -15.78 3.91 -10.41
CA GLN A 6 -14.84 4.86 -11.01
C GLN A 6 -13.39 4.51 -10.68
N ALA A 7 -13.11 4.19 -9.41
CA ALA A 7 -11.78 3.74 -8.97
C ALA A 7 -11.34 2.48 -9.73
N ARG A 8 -12.23 1.50 -9.90
CA ARG A 8 -12.00 0.28 -10.70
C ARG A 8 -11.62 0.61 -12.14
N ALA A 9 -12.43 1.42 -12.81
CA ALA A 9 -12.17 1.78 -14.20
C ALA A 9 -10.84 2.53 -14.36
N PHE A 10 -10.53 3.44 -13.43
CA PHE A 10 -9.30 4.21 -13.47
C PHE A 10 -8.05 3.34 -13.25
N LEU A 11 -8.02 2.53 -12.19
CA LEU A 11 -6.87 1.71 -11.84
C LEU A 11 -6.65 0.58 -12.86
N ALA A 12 -7.71 0.02 -13.44
CA ALA A 12 -7.57 -0.95 -14.53
C ALA A 12 -6.91 -0.33 -15.78
N ALA A 13 -7.13 0.96 -16.03
CA ALA A 13 -6.61 1.66 -17.21
C ALA A 13 -5.25 2.34 -16.98
N ASN A 14 -4.91 2.68 -15.73
CA ASN A 14 -3.76 3.56 -15.43
C ASN A 14 -2.94 3.13 -14.20
N GLY A 15 -3.27 2.01 -13.55
CA GLY A 15 -2.57 1.57 -12.34
C GLY A 15 -1.08 1.29 -12.55
N ASN A 16 -0.66 1.04 -13.80
CA ASN A 16 0.74 0.90 -14.22
C ASN A 16 1.55 2.21 -14.16
N GLU A 17 0.90 3.37 -14.07
CA GLU A 17 1.52 4.69 -13.87
C GLU A 17 1.74 5.01 -12.38
N LEU A 18 1.24 4.13 -11.50
CA LEU A 18 1.18 4.31 -10.05
C LEU A 18 1.78 3.07 -9.38
N THR A 19 3.10 2.91 -9.50
CA THR A 19 3.85 1.71 -9.08
C THR A 19 4.75 1.95 -7.88
N SER A 20 5.14 3.21 -7.63
CA SER A 20 6.11 3.58 -6.60
C SER A 20 5.56 4.67 -5.67
N VAL A 21 5.93 4.60 -4.39
CA VAL A 21 5.50 5.59 -3.39
C VAL A 21 5.90 7.01 -3.81
N GLY A 22 4.94 7.93 -3.77
CA GLY A 22 5.11 9.31 -4.20
C GLY A 22 4.84 9.57 -5.68
N GLU A 23 4.63 8.52 -6.50
CA GLU A 23 4.15 8.71 -7.87
C GLU A 23 2.76 9.33 -7.87
N TYR A 24 2.55 10.24 -8.82
CA TYR A 24 1.32 11.00 -8.99
C TYR A 24 0.88 10.97 -10.44
N TYR A 25 -0.37 10.57 -10.67
CA TYR A 25 -0.96 10.53 -12.01
C TYR A 25 -2.44 10.86 -11.98
N ALA A 26 -2.86 11.85 -12.78
CA ALA A 26 -4.25 12.30 -12.91
C ALA A 26 -4.99 12.52 -11.56
N GLY A 27 -4.30 13.09 -10.57
CA GLY A 27 -4.88 13.37 -9.24
C GLY A 27 -4.70 12.24 -8.23
N TRP A 28 -4.29 11.05 -8.65
CA TRP A 28 -4.03 9.92 -7.78
C TRP A 28 -2.58 9.93 -7.29
N THR A 29 -2.33 9.55 -6.04
CA THR A 29 -0.99 9.50 -5.43
C THR A 29 -0.74 8.16 -4.77
N VAL A 30 0.39 7.51 -5.05
CA VAL A 30 0.78 6.29 -4.30
C VAL A 30 1.29 6.66 -2.92
N VAL A 31 0.68 6.08 -1.88
CA VAL A 31 1.03 6.33 -0.48
C VAL A 31 1.69 5.13 0.20
N ALA A 32 1.51 3.92 -0.34
CA ALA A 32 2.20 2.73 0.12
C ALA A 32 2.47 1.75 -1.03
N SER A 33 3.58 1.01 -0.92
CA SER A 33 3.94 -0.08 -1.81
C SER A 33 4.56 -1.19 -0.96
N THR A 34 3.99 -2.39 -1.03
CA THR A 34 4.42 -3.54 -0.24
C THR A 34 4.62 -4.73 -1.16
N TYR A 35 5.76 -5.41 -1.04
CA TYR A 35 5.97 -6.69 -1.72
C TYR A 35 4.95 -7.71 -1.23
N SER A 36 4.30 -8.41 -2.17
CA SER A 36 3.30 -9.42 -1.84
C SER A 36 3.78 -10.82 -2.19
N TRP A 37 4.08 -11.11 -3.46
CA TRP A 37 4.59 -12.43 -3.87
C TRP A 37 5.36 -12.39 -5.19
N PHE A 38 5.96 -13.53 -5.54
CA PHE A 38 6.63 -13.76 -6.82
C PHE A 38 6.05 -14.98 -7.51
N LYS A 39 5.74 -14.87 -8.81
CA LYS A 39 5.21 -15.99 -9.61
C LYS A 39 5.61 -15.83 -11.07
N HIS A 40 6.10 -16.91 -11.69
CA HIS A 40 6.47 -16.96 -13.12
C HIS A 40 7.30 -15.76 -13.60
N SER A 41 8.37 -15.41 -12.87
CA SER A 41 9.24 -14.26 -13.19
C SER A 41 8.59 -12.87 -13.04
N THR A 42 7.38 -12.79 -12.49
CA THR A 42 6.72 -11.52 -12.15
C THR A 42 6.73 -11.32 -10.64
N VAL A 43 7.17 -10.13 -10.20
CA VAL A 43 7.09 -9.67 -8.81
C VAL A 43 5.80 -8.89 -8.64
N TYR A 44 5.02 -9.21 -7.61
CA TYR A 44 3.75 -8.56 -7.32
C TYR A 44 3.85 -7.70 -6.06
N PHE A 45 3.27 -6.52 -6.15
CA PHE A 45 3.19 -5.54 -5.08
C PHE A 45 1.73 -5.17 -4.83
N ASP A 46 1.37 -5.03 -3.55
CA ASP A 46 0.16 -4.33 -3.16
C ASP A 46 0.48 -2.84 -3.05
N ILE A 47 -0.17 -2.06 -3.90
CA ILE A 47 -0.06 -0.62 -3.97
C ILE A 47 -1.30 -0.01 -3.33
N VAL A 48 -1.11 1.00 -2.49
CA VAL A 48 -2.19 1.85 -1.98
C VAL A 48 -2.04 3.22 -2.60
N ALA A 49 -3.07 3.67 -3.31
CA ALA A 49 -3.15 5.02 -3.87
C ALA A 49 -4.30 5.80 -3.24
N ALA A 50 -4.06 7.08 -2.98
CA ALA A 50 -5.09 8.06 -2.67
C ALA A 50 -5.66 8.62 -3.97
N ASP A 51 -6.99 8.67 -4.08
CA ASP A 51 -7.68 9.31 -5.18
C ASP A 51 -7.72 10.85 -5.02
N PRO A 52 -8.25 11.61 -6.00
CA PRO A 52 -8.30 13.08 -5.92
C PRO A 52 -9.17 13.62 -4.77
N ASP A 53 -10.07 12.80 -4.22
CA ASP A 53 -10.92 13.14 -3.08
C ASP A 53 -10.27 12.74 -1.73
N GLY A 54 -9.12 12.05 -1.78
CA GLY A 54 -8.39 11.57 -0.61
C GLY A 54 -8.81 10.18 -0.11
N GLU A 55 -9.68 9.47 -0.82
CA GLU A 55 -10.03 8.09 -0.48
C GLU A 55 -8.90 7.13 -0.87
N LEU A 56 -8.67 6.10 -0.07
CA LEU A 56 -7.57 5.16 -0.27
C LEU A 56 -8.05 3.88 -0.94
N TRP A 57 -7.27 3.41 -1.92
CA TRP A 57 -7.58 2.23 -2.72
C TRP A 57 -6.34 1.34 -2.80
N GLN A 58 -6.49 0.09 -2.40
CA GLN A 58 -5.47 -0.94 -2.59
C GLN A 58 -5.71 -1.68 -3.91
N TYR A 59 -4.66 -1.92 -4.68
CA TYR A 59 -4.66 -2.76 -5.88
C TYR A 59 -3.32 -3.47 -6.04
N THR A 60 -3.29 -4.51 -6.87
CA THR A 60 -2.07 -5.30 -7.08
C THR A 60 -1.44 -4.92 -8.42
N VAL A 61 -0.14 -4.65 -8.40
CA VAL A 61 0.67 -4.43 -9.61
C VAL A 61 1.66 -5.59 -9.75
N GLY A 62 1.70 -6.21 -10.92
CA GLY A 62 2.77 -7.11 -11.32
C GLY A 62 3.85 -6.34 -12.08
N SER A 63 5.10 -6.70 -11.86
CA SER A 63 6.26 -6.16 -12.56
C SER A 63 7.12 -7.30 -13.09
N ASN A 64 7.33 -7.29 -14.41
CA ASN A 64 8.10 -8.28 -15.14
C ASN A 64 9.11 -7.55 -16.05
N TYR A 65 10.35 -8.04 -16.08
CA TYR A 65 11.41 -7.41 -16.88
C TYR A 65 11.14 -7.49 -18.40
N GLU A 66 10.51 -8.56 -18.88
CA GLU A 66 10.25 -8.80 -20.31
C GLU A 66 8.92 -8.18 -20.77
N TYR A 67 7.90 -8.21 -19.92
CA TYR A 67 6.53 -7.82 -20.28
C TYR A 67 6.06 -6.49 -19.67
N GLY A 68 6.88 -5.87 -18.81
CA GLY A 68 6.55 -4.60 -18.16
C GLY A 68 5.65 -4.77 -16.92
N THR A 69 4.87 -3.73 -16.62
CA THR A 69 3.96 -3.70 -15.47
C THR A 69 2.51 -3.91 -15.87
N ASP A 70 1.77 -4.62 -15.03
CA ASP A 70 0.33 -4.84 -15.20
C ASP A 70 -0.41 -4.58 -13.88
N THR A 71 -1.66 -4.15 -13.97
CA THR A 71 -2.55 -4.07 -12.82
C THR A 71 -3.46 -5.28 -12.82
N THR A 72 -3.52 -5.98 -11.69
CA THR A 72 -4.29 -7.22 -11.55
C THR A 72 -5.21 -7.15 -10.35
N GLY A 73 -6.30 -7.91 -10.44
CA GLY A 73 -7.32 -7.94 -9.40
C GLY A 73 -8.18 -6.68 -9.38
N ASP A 74 -9.17 -6.73 -8.50
CA ASP A 74 -10.08 -5.62 -8.29
C ASP A 74 -9.53 -4.71 -7.19
N PRO A 75 -9.53 -3.38 -7.36
CA PRO A 75 -9.19 -2.48 -6.29
C PRO A 75 -10.20 -2.56 -5.14
N ILE A 76 -9.65 -2.40 -3.93
CA ILE A 76 -10.35 -2.53 -2.66
C ILE A 76 -10.25 -1.18 -1.94
N PRO A 77 -11.37 -0.58 -1.50
CA PRO A 77 -11.32 0.62 -0.66
C PRO A 77 -10.70 0.24 0.69
N VAL A 78 -9.76 1.05 1.16
CA VAL A 78 -9.06 0.85 2.44
C VAL A 78 -9.11 2.12 3.28
N LEU A 79 -8.83 1.98 4.57
CA LEU A 79 -8.78 3.10 5.52
C LEU A 79 -7.40 3.13 6.16
N ALA A 80 -6.90 4.34 6.44
CA ALA A 80 -5.71 4.51 7.26
C ALA A 80 -6.09 4.29 8.73
N GLU A 81 -5.44 3.34 9.39
CA GLU A 81 -5.51 3.18 10.83
C GLU A 81 -4.28 3.80 11.49
N VAL A 82 -4.50 4.69 12.45
CA VAL A 82 -3.42 5.29 13.25
C VAL A 82 -3.30 4.50 14.55
N GLU A 83 -2.29 3.63 14.63
CA GLU A 83 -1.98 2.92 15.87
C GLU A 83 -0.95 3.71 16.69
N THR A 84 -1.29 4.06 17.95
CA THR A 84 -0.32 4.62 18.90
C THR A 84 0.30 3.51 19.74
N LYS A 85 1.51 3.06 19.39
CA LYS A 85 2.24 2.08 20.21
C LYS A 85 2.82 2.74 21.46
N ARG A 86 2.37 2.33 22.65
CA ARG A 86 3.00 2.72 23.93
C ARG A 86 4.31 1.96 24.10
N VAL A 87 5.43 2.68 24.06
CA VAL A 87 6.74 2.11 24.41
C VAL A 87 6.86 2.04 25.94
N VAL A 88 6.85 0.84 26.51
CA VAL A 88 7.16 0.63 27.93
C VAL A 88 8.67 0.43 28.07
N THR A 89 9.37 1.40 28.65
CA THR A 89 10.79 1.23 28.98
C THR A 89 10.93 0.54 30.33
N TYR A 90 11.38 -0.73 30.33
CA TYR A 90 11.77 -1.43 31.56
C TYR A 90 13.19 -1.04 31.96
N ARG A 91 13.37 -0.46 33.15
CA ARG A 91 14.68 -0.24 33.78
C ARG A 91 14.85 -1.19 34.96
N PRO A 92 15.55 -2.32 34.84
CA PRO A 92 15.80 -3.19 35.98
C PRO A 92 16.61 -2.42 37.04
N ARG A 93 16.22 -2.60 38.31
CA ARG A 93 16.99 -2.16 39.48
C ARG A 93 17.19 -3.38 40.39
N LEU A 94 18.42 -3.60 40.81
CA LEU A 94 18.72 -4.59 41.85
C LEU A 94 18.28 -4.01 43.20
N ILE A 95 17.33 -4.68 43.85
CA ILE A 95 16.91 -4.36 45.22
C ILE A 95 17.57 -5.41 46.13
N PRO A 96 18.36 -4.99 47.13
CA PRO A 96 18.92 -5.91 48.11
C PRO A 96 17.81 -6.69 48.81
N ARG A 97 18.03 -7.99 49.02
CA ARG A 97 17.11 -8.81 49.83
C ARG A 97 17.29 -8.39 51.29
N GLU A 98 16.22 -8.04 51.98
CA GLU A 98 16.28 -7.81 53.44
C GLU A 98 16.73 -9.10 54.13
N ALA A 99 17.65 -8.95 55.10
CA ALA A 99 18.28 -10.03 55.85
C ALA A 99 17.37 -10.56 56.97
#